data_AF-A0A318S843-F1
#
_entry.id   AF-A0A318S843-F1
#
_cell.length_a   1.000
_cell.length_b   1.000
_cell.length_c   1.000
_cell.angle_alpha   90.00
_cell.angle_beta   90.00
_cell.angle_gamma   90.00
#
_symmetry.space_group_name_H-M   'P 1'
#
loop_
_entity.id
_entity.type
_entity.pdbx_description
1 polymer ?
#
loop_
_entity_poly.entity_id
_entity_poly.type
_entity_poly.pdbx_seq_one_letter_code
_entity_poly.pdbx_strand_id
1 'polypeptide(L)'
;MANVEEIDPGTAQGVWTVLTRTSTYLLDFGEMTLLRAPGVGGTDDESWSVSRLRRDSEDIPLLGVKSCRVGESAQFWVRAADDPDVRTWRITTPVVSIERIS
;
A
#
# COMPACT_ATOMS: atom_id res chain seq x y z
N MET A 1 17.05 8.95 -1.67
CA MET A 1 15.92 8.00 -1.74
C MET A 1 16.25 6.92 -2.75
N ALA A 2 15.89 5.68 -2.47
CA ALA A 2 16.20 4.52 -3.31
C ALA A 2 14.90 3.90 -3.82
N ASN A 3 14.76 3.83 -5.14
CA ASN A 3 13.72 3.03 -5.78
C ASN A 3 14.12 1.56 -5.74
N VAL A 4 13.16 0.68 -5.50
CA VAL A 4 13.35 -0.77 -5.52
C VAL A 4 12.26 -1.43 -6.37
N GLU A 5 12.54 -2.64 -6.82
CA GLU A 5 11.58 -3.43 -7.60
C GLU A 5 10.58 -4.19 -6.71
N GLU A 6 10.95 -4.44 -5.44
CA GLU A 6 10.11 -5.18 -4.50
C GLU A 6 10.39 -4.81 -3.03
N ILE A 7 9.38 -5.01 -2.17
CA ILE A 7 9.53 -5.01 -0.71
C ILE A 7 9.60 -6.47 -0.25
N ASP A 8 10.70 -6.85 0.40
CA ASP A 8 10.87 -8.16 1.01
C ASP A 8 9.79 -8.37 2.10
N PRO A 9 9.05 -9.50 2.12
CA PRO A 9 8.07 -9.81 3.17
C PRO A 9 8.61 -9.75 4.61
N GLY A 10 9.93 -9.92 4.80
CA GLY A 10 10.65 -9.80 6.07
C GLY A 10 11.06 -8.36 6.43
N THR A 11 10.69 -7.36 5.64
CA THR A 11 10.96 -5.94 5.94
C THR A 11 10.26 -5.56 7.24
N ALA A 12 11.04 -5.12 8.22
CA ALA A 12 10.55 -4.80 9.56
C ALA A 12 10.73 -3.33 9.95
N GLN A 13 11.32 -2.50 9.08
CA GLN A 13 11.63 -1.10 9.40
C GLN A 13 11.58 -0.20 8.16
N GLY A 14 11.47 1.10 8.42
CA GLY A 14 11.51 2.16 7.43
C GLY A 14 10.12 2.55 6.93
N VAL A 15 10.10 3.70 6.24
CA VAL A 15 8.89 4.27 5.65
C VAL A 15 8.99 4.16 4.14
N TRP A 16 7.95 3.60 3.53
CA TRP A 16 7.94 3.26 2.11
C TRP A 16 6.71 3.83 1.42
N THR A 17 6.92 4.43 0.27
CA THR A 17 5.86 4.82 -0.66
C THR A 17 5.71 3.72 -1.70
N VAL A 18 4.49 3.22 -1.87
CA VAL A 18 4.12 2.30 -2.96
C VAL A 18 3.10 3.00 -3.84
N LEU A 19 3.55 3.39 -5.04
CA LEU A 19 2.67 3.92 -6.06
C LEU A 19 2.02 2.76 -6.80
N THR A 20 0.71 2.80 -6.96
CA THR A 20 -0.04 1.86 -7.81
C THR A 20 -0.79 2.64 -8.87
N ARG A 21 -1.35 1.96 -9.88
CA ARG A 21 -2.10 2.61 -10.98
C ARG A 21 -3.21 3.58 -10.55
N THR A 22 -3.77 3.42 -9.34
CA THR A 22 -4.94 4.19 -8.90
C THR A 22 -4.76 4.85 -7.54
N SER A 23 -3.69 4.55 -6.82
CA SER A 23 -3.50 5.01 -5.43
C SER A 23 -2.04 5.00 -5.04
N THR A 24 -1.69 5.89 -4.11
CA THR A 24 -0.43 5.85 -3.38
C THR A 24 -0.67 5.23 -2.02
N TYR A 25 0.23 4.36 -1.59
CA TYR A 25 0.25 3.79 -0.25
C TYR A 25 1.50 4.27 0.48
N LEU A 26 1.34 4.63 1.74
CA LEU A 26 2.43 4.87 2.67
C LEU A 26 2.45 3.71 3.67
N LEU A 27 3.56 3.00 3.74
CA LEU A 27 3.80 1.91 4.68
C LEU A 27 4.83 2.37 5.69
N ASP A 28 4.46 2.37 6.97
CA ASP A 28 5.41 2.56 8.06
C ASP A 28 5.59 1.22 8.77
N PHE A 29 6.74 0.58 8.59
CA PHE A 29 7.05 -0.68 9.25
C PHE A 29 7.53 -0.51 10.70
N GLY A 30 7.96 0.71 11.08
CA GLY A 30 8.30 1.00 12.46
C GLY A 30 7.05 1.09 13.33
N GLU A 31 6.03 1.79 12.84
CA GLU A 31 4.73 1.96 13.52
C GLU A 31 3.72 0.86 13.16
N MET A 32 4.02 0.03 12.16
CA MET A 32 3.13 -1.00 11.59
C MET A 32 1.79 -0.40 11.13
N THR A 33 1.85 0.66 10.34
CA THR A 33 0.69 1.34 9.76
C THR A 33 0.72 1.35 8.23
N LEU A 34 -0.47 1.48 7.66
CA LEU A 34 -0.69 1.66 6.23
C LEU A 34 -1.68 2.80 6.03
N LEU A 35 -1.31 3.77 5.20
CA LEU A 35 -2.20 4.83 4.73
C LEU A 35 -2.38 4.70 3.21
N ARG A 36 -3.60 4.95 2.73
CA ARG A 36 -3.91 5.01 1.29
C ARG A 36 -4.36 6.41 0.90
N ALA A 37 -3.68 7.00 -0.07
CA ALA A 37 -4.12 8.20 -0.79
C ALA A 37 -4.67 7.81 -2.19
N PRO A 38 -6.00 7.81 -2.40
CA PRO A 38 -6.60 7.45 -3.68
C PRO A 38 -6.36 8.53 -4.75
N GLY A 39 -6.22 8.13 -6.02
CA GLY A 39 -6.10 9.07 -7.15
C GLY A 39 -4.74 9.76 -7.29
N VAL A 40 -3.84 9.62 -6.31
CA VAL A 40 -2.45 10.12 -6.37
C VAL A 40 -1.50 9.09 -6.99
N GLY A 41 -2.03 7.90 -7.31
CA GLY A 41 -1.34 6.83 -8.02
C GLY A 41 -1.35 7.08 -9.53
N GLY A 42 -0.27 7.64 -10.07
CA GLY A 42 -0.20 8.08 -11.45
C GLY A 42 -0.50 6.97 -12.47
N THR A 43 -1.52 7.20 -13.29
CA THR A 43 -1.53 7.11 -14.76
C THR A 43 -2.87 7.71 -15.23
N ASP A 44 -2.86 8.55 -16.27
CA ASP A 44 -4.06 9.04 -16.98
C ASP A 44 -4.76 7.91 -17.79
N ASP A 45 -4.70 6.68 -17.29
CA ASP A 45 -5.27 5.50 -17.93
C ASP A 45 -6.73 5.38 -17.48
N GLU A 46 -7.63 5.99 -18.26
CA GLU A 46 -9.09 6.06 -18.02
C GLU A 46 -9.76 4.67 -17.85
N SER A 47 -9.04 3.58 -18.14
CA SER A 47 -9.51 2.21 -17.97
C SER A 47 -9.68 1.78 -16.51
N TRP A 48 -9.06 2.48 -15.54
CA TRP A 48 -9.12 2.11 -14.12
C TRP A 48 -9.98 3.09 -13.31
N SER A 49 -11.07 2.60 -12.74
CA SER A 49 -11.89 3.39 -11.82
C SER A 49 -11.24 3.52 -10.44
N VAL A 50 -11.09 4.75 -9.94
CA VAL A 50 -10.60 5.00 -8.58
C VAL A 50 -11.72 4.74 -7.58
N SER A 51 -11.64 3.62 -6.86
CA SER A 51 -12.58 3.34 -5.77
C SER A 51 -12.24 4.18 -4.54
N ARG A 52 -13.24 4.91 -4.02
CA ARG A 52 -13.18 5.54 -2.69
C ARG A 52 -13.45 4.49 -1.62
N LEU A 53 -12.57 4.41 -0.63
CA LEU A 53 -12.74 3.52 0.53
C LEU A 53 -13.04 4.34 1.77
N ARG A 54 -13.70 3.72 2.77
CA ARG A 54 -14.24 4.39 3.97
C ARG A 54 -13.22 5.20 4.78
N ARG A 55 -11.92 4.94 4.64
CA ARG A 55 -10.81 5.55 5.39
C ARG A 55 -9.62 5.86 4.50
N ASP A 56 -9.89 6.29 3.27
CA ASP A 56 -8.84 6.90 2.47
C ASP A 56 -8.28 8.13 3.23
N SER A 57 -6.94 8.26 3.27
CA SER A 57 -6.19 9.27 4.04
C SER A 57 -6.17 9.08 5.56
N GLU A 58 -6.53 7.91 6.08
CA GLU A 58 -6.33 7.54 7.49
C GLU A 58 -5.42 6.31 7.61
N ASP A 59 -4.64 6.26 8.68
CA ASP A 59 -3.82 5.10 9.02
C ASP A 59 -4.69 3.91 9.46
N ILE A 60 -4.39 2.74 8.91
CA ILE A 60 -4.92 1.45 9.38
C ILE A 60 -3.79 0.53 9.84
N PRO A 61 -4.03 -0.39 10.79
CA PRO A 61 -2.99 -1.31 11.24
C PRO A 61 -2.52 -2.24 10.11
N LEU A 62 -1.23 -2.17 9.81
CA LEU A 62 -0.52 -3.12 8.96
C LEU A 62 -0.07 -4.30 9.83
N LEU A 63 -0.27 -5.52 9.32
CA LEU A 63 0.15 -6.74 9.99
C LEU A 63 1.31 -7.42 9.24
N GLY A 64 1.48 -7.10 7.96
CA GLY A 64 2.59 -7.60 7.15
C GLY A 64 2.34 -7.43 5.65
N VAL A 65 3.38 -7.68 4.87
CA VAL A 65 3.33 -7.67 3.41
C VAL A 65 3.51 -9.10 2.92
N LYS A 66 2.59 -9.58 2.08
CA LYS A 66 2.73 -10.89 1.44
C LYS A 66 3.43 -10.80 0.10
N SER A 67 3.08 -9.78 -0.70
CA SER A 67 3.73 -9.49 -1.98
C SER A 67 3.62 -7.99 -2.26
N CYS A 68 4.72 -7.37 -2.69
CA CYS A 68 4.72 -5.99 -3.17
C CYS A 68 5.87 -5.83 -4.17
N ARG A 69 5.56 -5.91 -5.46
CA ARG A 69 6.52 -5.90 -6.55
C ARG A 69 6.00 -5.06 -7.72
N VAL A 70 6.86 -4.26 -8.33
CA VAL A 70 6.53 -3.45 -9.50
C VAL A 70 5.96 -4.33 -10.62
N GLY A 71 4.86 -3.88 -11.22
CA GLY A 71 4.12 -4.59 -12.27
C GLY A 71 3.06 -5.57 -11.75
N GLU A 72 3.07 -5.93 -10.47
CA GLU A 72 2.13 -6.89 -9.87
C GLU A 72 1.19 -6.22 -8.86
N SER A 73 0.07 -6.87 -8.56
CA SER A 73 -0.85 -6.40 -7.51
C SER A 73 -0.23 -6.65 -6.13
N ALA A 74 -0.10 -5.61 -5.30
CA ALA A 74 0.37 -5.79 -3.94
C ALA A 74 -0.71 -6.42 -3.05
N GLN A 75 -0.27 -7.16 -2.03
CA GLN A 75 -1.11 -7.83 -1.04
C GLN A 75 -0.62 -7.47 0.37
N PHE A 76 -1.41 -6.66 1.07
CA PHE A 76 -1.14 -6.24 2.43
C PHE A 76 -2.08 -6.94 3.40
N TRP A 77 -1.51 -7.50 4.48
CA TRP A 77 -2.29 -8.06 5.58
C TRP A 77 -2.61 -6.93 6.54
N VAL A 78 -3.89 -6.64 6.75
CA VAL A 78 -4.33 -5.49 7.58
C VAL A 78 -5.44 -5.91 8.53
N ARG A 79 -5.65 -5.12 9.58
CA ARG A 79 -6.90 -5.19 10.35
C ARG A 79 -7.99 -4.39 9.65
N ALA A 80 -9.23 -4.85 9.73
CA ALA A 80 -10.35 -4.08 9.22
C ALA A 80 -10.48 -2.78 10.01
N ALA A 81 -10.83 -1.71 9.31
CA ALA A 81 -10.98 -0.38 9.90
C ALA A 81 -12.10 -0.30 10.94
N ASP A 82 -13.17 -1.07 10.73
CA ASP A 82 -14.40 -0.98 11.52
C ASP A 82 -14.48 -2.07 12.61
N ASP A 83 -13.58 -3.07 12.55
CA ASP A 83 -13.51 -4.17 13.51
C ASP A 83 -12.04 -4.61 13.69
N PRO A 84 -11.40 -4.31 14.83
CA PRO A 84 -10.00 -4.62 15.07
C PRO A 84 -9.71 -6.13 15.23
N ASP A 85 -10.73 -6.96 15.38
CA ASP A 85 -10.61 -8.42 15.46
C ASP A 85 -10.64 -9.08 14.07
N VAL A 86 -11.15 -8.37 13.06
CA VAL A 86 -11.17 -8.84 11.68
C VAL A 86 -9.85 -8.55 10.99
N ARG A 87 -9.27 -9.59 10.39
CA ARG A 87 -8.05 -9.52 9.57
C ARG A 87 -8.40 -9.81 8.13
N THR A 88 -7.86 -9.01 7.22
CA THR A 88 -8.19 -9.12 5.80
C THR A 88 -7.00 -8.79 4.91
N TRP A 89 -7.06 -9.27 3.67
CA TRP A 89 -6.12 -8.89 2.62
C TRP A 89 -6.62 -7.64 1.90
N ARG A 90 -5.75 -6.65 1.80
CA ARG A 90 -5.91 -5.53 0.89
C ARG A 90 -5.10 -5.81 -0.38
N ILE A 91 -5.81 -5.98 -1.48
CA ILE A 91 -5.22 -6.22 -2.80
C ILE A 91 -5.30 -4.91 -3.60
N THR A 92 -4.18 -4.47 -4.18
CA THR A 92 -4.10 -3.21 -4.92
C THR A 92 -4.23 -3.43 -6.42
N THR A 93 -4.40 -2.33 -7.18
CA THR A 93 -4.01 -2.34 -8.60
C THR A 93 -2.49 -2.54 -8.73
N PRO A 94 -1.98 -2.90 -9.93
CA PRO A 94 -0.56 -3.11 -10.13
C PRO A 94 0.31 -1.96 -9.61
N VAL A 95 1.41 -2.32 -8.95
CA VAL A 95 2.43 -1.38 -8.45
C VAL A 95 3.18 -0.77 -9.62
N VAL A 96 3.40 0.53 -9.56
CA VAL A 96 4.11 1.33 -10.56
C VAL A 96 5.52 1.68 -10.08
N SER A 97 5.67 2.04 -8.81
CA SER A 97 6.97 2.30 -8.20
C SER A 97 6.95 2.04 -6.70
N ILE A 98 8.13 1.75 -6.15
CA ILE A 98 8.36 1.54 -4.72
C ILE A 98 9.56 2.38 -4.33
N GLU A 99 9.40 3.24 -3.33
CA GLU A 99 10.44 4.14 -2.85
C GLU A 99 10.58 4.07 -1.33
N ARG A 100 11.80 3.95 -0.83
CA ARG A 100 12.09 4.12 0.59
C ARG A 100 12.39 5.58 0.91
N ILE A 101 11.65 6.13 1.89
CA ILE A 101 11.73 7.52 2.33
C ILE A 101 12.71 7.68 3.50
N SER A 102 12.75 6.72 4.44
CA SER A 102 13.69 6.68 5.59
C SER A 102 14.05 5.26 6.00
#